data_AF-A0A898INL5-F1
#
_entry.id   AF-A0A898INL5-F1
#
_cell.length_a   1.000
_cell.length_b   1.000
_cell.length_c   1.000
_cell.angle_alpha   90.00
_cell.angle_beta   90.00
_cell.angle_gamma   90.00
#
_symmetry.space_group_name_H-M   'P 1'
#
loop_
_entity.id
_entity.type
_entity.pdbx_description
1 polymer ?
#
loop_
_entity_poly.entity_id
_entity_poly.type
_entity_poly.pdbx_seq_one_letter_code
_entity_poly.pdbx_strand_id
1 'polypeptide(L)'
;MKTLLLTLVEVTIVCLDLGDTLICYKTKSPEVLVTCKGREKYCYKESYMVFPLVNSYHRGCTEYCRNPNSSQCCATDKCNK
;
A
#
# COMPACT_ATOMS: atom_id res chain seq x y z
N MET A 1 -39.72 -3.42 -15.32
CA MET A 1 -38.31 -3.53 -15.75
C MET A 1 -37.49 -2.41 -15.10
N LYS A 2 -37.19 -2.50 -13.80
CA LYS A 2 -36.43 -1.48 -13.04
C LYS A 2 -35.44 -2.12 -12.06
N THR A 3 -35.72 -3.34 -11.63
CA THR A 3 -34.93 -4.14 -10.70
C THR A 3 -33.53 -4.49 -11.22
N LEU A 4 -33.39 -4.85 -12.50
CA LEU A 4 -32.10 -5.20 -13.10
C LEU A 4 -31.09 -4.04 -13.11
N LEU A 5 -31.56 -2.81 -13.35
CA LEU A 5 -30.71 -1.62 -13.35
C LEU A 5 -30.22 -1.27 -11.95
N LEU A 6 -31.11 -1.38 -10.95
CA LEU A 6 -30.76 -1.18 -9.53
C LEU A 6 -29.72 -2.20 -9.05
N THR A 7 -29.90 -3.48 -9.37
CA THR A 7 -28.94 -4.53 -9.00
C THR A 7 -27.58 -4.33 -9.67
N LEU A 8 -27.56 -3.86 -10.92
CA LEU A 8 -26.29 -3.64 -11.63
C LEU A 8 -25.51 -2.45 -11.02
N VAL A 9 -26.22 -1.38 -10.65
CA VAL A 9 -25.64 -0.19 -10.02
C VAL A 9 -25.04 -0.56 -8.65
N GLU A 10 -25.75 -1.33 -7.82
CA GLU A 10 -25.23 -1.78 -6.52
C GLU A 10 -23.98 -2.66 -6.66
N VAL A 11 -23.96 -3.59 -7.61
CA VAL A 11 -22.79 -4.44 -7.88
C VAL A 11 -21.60 -3.61 -8.36
N THR A 12 -21.82 -2.62 -9.24
CA THR A 12 -20.73 -1.75 -9.69
C THR A 12 -20.17 -0.86 -8.58
N ILE A 13 -21.00 -0.34 -7.68
CA ILE A 13 -20.54 0.48 -6.55
C ILE A 13 -19.68 -0.37 -5.59
N VAL A 14 -20.15 -1.58 -5.25
CA VAL A 14 -19.39 -2.51 -4.39
C VAL A 14 -18.07 -2.96 -5.04
N CYS A 15 -18.06 -3.19 -6.35
CA CYS A 15 -16.83 -3.56 -7.07
C CYS A 15 -15.86 -2.38 -7.25
N LEU A 16 -16.34 -1.14 -7.28
CA LEU A 16 -15.49 0.06 -7.37
C LEU A 16 -14.77 0.36 -6.04
N ASP A 17 -15.41 0.06 -4.91
CA ASP A 17 -14.82 0.18 -3.56
C ASP A 17 -13.81 -0.93 -3.23
N LEU A 18 -13.77 -2.00 -4.04
CA LEU A 18 -12.70 -3.01 -4.02
C LEU A 18 -11.44 -2.50 -4.76
N GLY A 19 -11.18 -1.19 -4.72
CA GLY A 19 -9.98 -0.58 -5.27
C GLY A 19 -8.73 -1.29 -4.77
N ASP A 20 -7.84 -1.62 -5.71
CA ASP A 20 -6.63 -2.42 -5.58
C ASP A 20 -6.06 -2.46 -4.15
N THR A 21 -6.24 -3.60 -3.49
CA THR A 21 -5.66 -3.84 -2.18
C THR A 21 -4.15 -4.06 -2.31
N LEU A 22 -3.37 -2.99 -2.13
CA LEU A 22 -1.91 -3.04 -2.18
C LEU A 22 -1.35 -3.84 -0.99
N ILE A 23 -0.38 -4.72 -1.24
CA ILE A 23 0.31 -5.49 -0.19
C ILE A 23 1.74 -4.98 -0.03
N CYS A 24 2.15 -4.64 1.18
CA CYS A 24 3.51 -4.13 1.46
C CYS A 24 4.19 -4.89 2.61
N TYR A 25 5.52 -4.83 2.65
CA TYR A 25 6.30 -5.20 3.83
C TYR A 25 6.17 -4.13 4.91
N LYS A 26 6.06 -4.56 6.17
CA LYS A 26 6.07 -3.68 7.34
C LYS A 26 7.24 -4.03 8.25
N THR A 27 7.97 -3.02 8.72
CA THR A 27 9.07 -3.21 9.68
C THR A 27 8.52 -3.79 10.99
N LYS A 28 8.77 -5.08 11.21
CA LYS A 28 8.58 -5.86 12.44
C LYS A 28 9.65 -6.95 12.48
N SER A 29 9.85 -7.55 13.65
CA SER A 29 10.67 -8.77 13.81
C SER A 29 9.75 -9.91 14.29
N PRO A 30 9.43 -10.90 13.46
CA PRO A 30 9.82 -11.07 12.06
C PRO A 30 9.16 -10.05 11.11
N GLU A 31 9.74 -9.87 9.92
CA GLU A 31 9.15 -9.04 8.86
C GLU A 31 7.78 -9.61 8.46
N VAL A 32 6.77 -8.75 8.34
CA VAL A 32 5.40 -9.16 8.01
C VAL A 32 4.88 -8.45 6.78
N LEU A 33 4.00 -9.13 6.05
CA LEU A 33 3.20 -8.55 4.99
C LEU A 33 1.92 -7.96 5.58
N VAL A 34 1.50 -6.80 5.06
CA VAL A 34 0.25 -6.16 5.43
C VAL A 34 -0.50 -5.73 4.17
N THR A 35 -1.82 -5.87 4.20
CA THR A 35 -2.71 -5.25 3.22
C THR A 35 -2.91 -3.79 3.62
N CYS A 36 -2.62 -2.88 2.70
CA CYS A 36 -2.81 -1.45 2.89
C CYS A 36 -4.29 -1.09 2.92
N LYS A 37 -4.64 -0.05 3.68
CA LYS A 37 -6.00 0.47 3.73
C LYS A 37 -6.31 1.21 2.43
N GLY A 38 -7.58 1.34 2.07
CA GLY A 38 -7.97 1.86 0.73
C GLY A 38 -7.43 3.25 0.34
N ARG A 39 -7.00 4.09 1.30
CA ARG A 39 -6.36 5.39 1.00
C ARG A 39 -4.84 5.29 0.80
N GLU A 40 -4.21 4.22 1.29
CA GLU A 40 -2.77 4.00 1.24
C GLU A 40 -2.38 3.33 -0.08
N LYS A 41 -2.01 4.16 -1.06
CA LYS A 41 -1.75 3.73 -2.45
C LYS A 41 -0.28 3.39 -2.73
N TYR A 42 0.59 3.50 -1.73
CA TYR A 42 2.03 3.30 -1.90
C TYR A 42 2.62 2.46 -0.78
N CYS A 43 3.56 1.59 -1.14
CA CYS A 43 4.52 1.04 -0.20
C CYS A 43 5.70 2.00 -0.07
N TYR A 44 6.23 2.17 1.15
CA TYR A 44 7.47 2.90 1.37
C TYR A 44 8.56 2.04 2.01
N LYS A 45 9.82 2.41 1.76
CA LYS A 45 11.04 1.90 2.39
C LYS A 45 12.00 3.08 2.62
N GLU A 46 12.12 3.51 3.86
CA GLU A 46 13.04 4.57 4.25
C GLU A 46 14.24 3.98 4.97
N SER A 47 15.45 4.31 4.54
CA SER A 47 16.69 3.92 5.21
C SER A 47 17.12 5.03 6.17
N TYR A 48 17.47 4.65 7.40
CA TYR A 48 18.00 5.57 8.41
C TYR A 48 19.21 4.96 9.10
N MET A 49 20.15 5.82 9.49
CA MET A 49 21.36 5.43 10.22
C MET A 49 21.08 5.52 11.71
N VAL A 50 21.17 4.38 12.42
CA VAL A 50 20.96 4.34 13.88
C VAL A 50 22.28 4.60 14.61
N PHE A 51 23.36 4.05 14.07
CA PHE A 51 24.73 4.24 14.53
C PHE A 51 25.66 4.33 13.32
N PRO A 52 26.89 4.87 13.48
CA PRO A 52 27.90 4.79 12.43
C PRO A 52 28.01 3.34 11.95
N LEU A 53 27.83 3.12 10.64
CA LEU A 53 27.87 1.81 9.96
C LEU A 53 26.66 0.87 10.20
N VAL A 54 25.63 1.29 10.94
CA VAL A 54 24.39 0.51 11.13
C VAL A 54 23.23 1.19 10.42
N ASN A 55 22.90 0.68 9.23
CA ASN A 55 21.72 1.09 8.48
C ASN A 55 20.52 0.23 8.89
N SER A 56 19.43 0.90 9.25
CA SER A 56 18.11 0.29 9.48
C SER A 56 17.13 0.81 8.44
N TYR A 57 15.99 0.14 8.33
CA TYR A 57 14.95 0.54 7.39
C TYR A 57 13.55 0.53 8.04
N HIS A 58 12.76 1.53 7.68
CA HIS A 58 11.36 1.62 8.03
C HIS A 58 10.51 1.36 6.79
N ARG A 59 9.50 0.50 6.91
CA ARG A 59 8.66 0.06 5.80
C ARG A 59 7.20 0.03 6.21
N GLY A 60 6.33 0.29 5.25
CA GLY A 60 4.89 0.13 5.42
C GLY A 60 4.09 0.69 4.25
N CYS A 61 2.82 0.96 4.53
CA CYS A 61 1.88 1.61 3.63
C CYS A 61 1.86 3.13 3.90
N THR A 62 1.62 3.93 2.85
CA THR A 62 1.41 5.37 2.97
C THR A 62 0.41 5.86 1.93
N GLU A 63 -0.39 6.86 2.30
CA GLU A 63 -1.28 7.59 1.38
C GLU A 63 -0.50 8.57 0.50
N TYR A 64 0.59 9.13 1.03
CA TYR A 64 1.38 10.15 0.36
C TYR A 64 2.85 9.74 0.24
N CYS A 65 3.40 9.90 -0.95
CA CYS A 65 4.82 9.82 -1.23
C CYS A 65 5.29 11.14 -1.82
N ARG A 66 6.26 11.78 -1.16
CA ARG A 66 6.82 13.07 -1.62
C ARG A 66 7.47 12.97 -3.01
N ASN A 67 7.97 11.79 -3.36
CA ASN A 67 8.40 11.45 -4.72
C ASN A 67 7.98 10.00 -5.05
N PRO A 68 6.98 9.79 -5.91
CA PRO A 68 6.53 8.44 -6.28
C PRO A 68 7.59 7.65 -7.06
N ASN A 69 8.57 8.34 -7.67
CA ASN A 69 9.72 7.74 -8.35
C ASN A 69 10.98 7.67 -7.46
N SER A 70 10.87 8.01 -6.17
CA SER A 70 12.01 7.80 -5.27
C SER A 70 12.18 6.31 -5.03
N SER A 71 13.43 5.86 -4.87
CA SER A 71 13.73 4.50 -4.41
C SER A 71 13.09 4.14 -3.05
N GLN A 72 12.50 5.12 -2.37
CA GLN A 72 11.77 4.96 -1.12
C GLN A 72 10.29 4.65 -1.29
N CYS A 73 9.69 4.80 -2.47
CA CYS A 73 8.26 4.61 -2.69
C CYS A 73 7.95 3.81 -3.97
N CYS A 74 6.88 3.03 -3.93
CA CYS A 74 6.41 2.26 -5.08
C CYS A 74 4.94 1.86 -4.89
N ALA A 75 4.23 1.55 -5.99
CA ALA A 75 2.79 1.31 -6.01
C ALA A 75 2.41 -0.10 -6.50
N THR A 76 3.32 -1.07 -6.34
CA THR A 76 3.11 -2.47 -6.71
C THR A 76 3.28 -3.38 -5.50
N ASP A 77 2.67 -4.56 -5.52
CA ASP A 77 2.73 -5.48 -4.39
C ASP A 77 4.18 -5.85 -4.03
N LYS A 78 4.49 -5.76 -2.73
CA LYS A 78 5.74 -6.21 -2.10
C LYS A 78 7.00 -5.52 -2.65
N CYS A 79 6.83 -4.36 -3.30
CA CYS A 79 7.91 -3.63 -3.95
C CYS A 79 8.93 -3.01 -2.96
N ASN A 80 8.59 -2.94 -1.67
CA ASN A 80 9.40 -2.30 -0.62
C ASN A 80 10.24 -3.29 0.21
N LYS A 81 10.69 -4.40 -0.39
CA LYS A 81 11.61 -5.36 0.24
C LYS A 81 13.02 -4.78 0.44
#